data_AF-A0A1M6JRW8-F1
#
_entry.id   AF-A0A1M6JRW8-F1
#
_cell.length_a   1.000
_cell.length_b   1.000
_cell.length_c   1.000
_cell.angle_alpha   90.00
_cell.angle_beta   90.00
_cell.angle_gamma   90.00
#
_symmetry.space_group_name_H-M   'P 1'
#
loop_
_entity.id
_entity.type
_entity.pdbx_description
1 polymer ?
#
loop_
_entity_poly.entity_id
_entity_poly.type
_entity_poly.pdbx_seq_one_letter_code
_entity_poly.pdbx_strand_id
1 'polypeptide(L)' 'MLYHLKSDFTGFELSALWDDAKLGMKHLTEWERIALVSDHEMVNSFVMFFSHLVKADIKLFRDSELSQAKKWIVKN' A
#
# COMPACT_ATOMS: atom_id res chain seq x y z
N MET A 1 -6.58 -4.08 -4.14
CA MET A 1 -6.58 -4.21 -2.66
C MET A 1 -6.28 -2.87 -1.99
N LEU A 2 -6.97 -2.51 -0.90
CA LEU A 2 -6.83 -1.22 -0.19
C LEU A 2 -6.20 -1.42 1.19
N TYR A 3 -5.09 -0.73 1.46
CA TYR A 3 -4.49 -0.62 2.79
C TYR A 3 -4.74 0.78 3.35
N HIS A 4 -5.14 0.86 4.62
CA HIS A 4 -5.37 2.13 5.32
C HIS A 4 -4.69 2.07 6.68
N LEU A 5 -3.65 2.88 6.86
CA LEU A 5 -2.85 2.91 8.06
C LEU A 5 -3.14 4.21 8.80
N LYS A 6 -3.72 4.09 9.99
CA LYS A 6 -3.97 5.24 10.86
C LYS A 6 -2.69 5.69 11.55
N SER A 7 -2.68 6.93 12.02
CA SER A 7 -1.52 7.59 12.65
C SER A 7 -0.94 6.86 13.88
N ASP A 8 -1.67 5.95 14.51
CA ASP A 8 -1.20 5.16 15.65
C ASP A 8 -0.28 3.98 15.24
N PHE A 9 -0.10 3.76 13.94
CA PHE A 9 0.69 2.63 13.45
C PHE A 9 2.19 2.92 13.56
N THR A 10 2.89 2.16 14.39
CA THR A 10 4.35 2.31 14.55
C THR A 10 5.07 1.68 13.35
N GLY A 11 6.16 2.30 12.88
CA GLY A 11 6.93 1.80 11.73
C GLY A 11 7.50 0.38 11.89
N PHE A 12 7.54 -0.16 13.12
CA PHE A 12 7.92 -1.53 13.40
C PHE A 12 6.84 -2.55 12.98
N GLU A 13 5.57 -2.29 13.30
CA GLU A 13 4.46 -3.17 12.86
C GLU A 13 4.32 -3.15 11.34
N LEU A 14 4.69 -2.04 10.69
CA LEU A 14 4.70 -1.94 9.24
C LEU A 14 5.75 -2.84 8.60
N SER A 15 6.92 -2.94 9.24
CA SER A 15 8.01 -3.79 8.75
C SER A 15 7.60 -5.26 8.78
N ALA A 16 6.89 -5.68 9.84
CA ALA A 16 6.31 -7.01 9.96
C ALA A 16 5.22 -7.26 8.90
N LEU A 17 4.24 -6.34 8.77
CA LEU A 17 3.21 -6.44 7.73
C LEU A 17 3.80 -6.48 6.31
N TRP A 18 4.90 -5.77 6.10
CA TRP A 18 5.58 -5.74 4.82
C TRP A 18 6.33 -7.03 4.50
N ASP A 19 6.99 -7.63 5.48
CA ASP A 19 7.63 -8.94 5.29
C ASP A 19 6.59 -10.02 5.02
N ASP A 20 5.44 -9.98 5.70
CA ASP A 20 4.29 -10.84 5.39
C ASP A 20 3.73 -10.57 3.97
N ALA A 21 3.62 -9.29 3.58
CA ALA A 21 3.19 -8.91 2.24
C ALA A 21 4.16 -9.43 1.17
N LYS A 22 5.48 -9.31 1.36
CA LYS A 22 6.51 -9.84 0.44
C LYS A 22 6.46 -11.36 0.31
N LEU A 23 6.22 -12.07 1.42
CA LEU A 23 6.03 -13.52 1.41
C LEU A 23 4.76 -13.90 0.64
N GLY A 24 3.69 -13.13 0.82
CA GLY A 24 2.49 -13.22 -0.02
C GLY A 24 2.80 -12.95 -1.50
N MET A 25 3.60 -11.91 -1.81
CA MET A 25 3.84 -11.43 -3.18
C MET A 25 4.44 -12.50 -4.12
N LYS A 26 5.15 -13.51 -3.59
CA LYS A 26 5.63 -14.66 -4.38
C LYS A 26 4.50 -15.48 -5.03
N HIS A 27 3.27 -15.38 -4.50
CA HIS A 27 2.08 -16.06 -5.03
C HIS A 27 1.04 -15.09 -5.63
N LEU A 28 1.29 -13.78 -5.61
CA LEU A 28 0.31 -12.74 -5.94
C LEU A 28 0.62 -12.04 -7.28
N THR A 29 1.05 -12.82 -8.26
CA THR A 29 1.34 -12.35 -9.62
C THR A 29 0.13 -11.79 -10.39
N GLU A 30 -1.05 -11.71 -9.77
CA GLU A 30 -2.31 -11.26 -10.39
C GLU A 30 -2.93 -10.00 -9.75
N TRP A 31 -2.28 -9.36 -8.80
CA TRP A 31 -2.83 -8.11 -8.24
C TRP A 31 -2.60 -6.93 -9.16
N GLU A 32 -3.62 -6.59 -9.96
CA GLU A 32 -3.55 -5.48 -10.91
C GLU A 32 -3.38 -4.12 -10.23
N ARG A 33 -3.99 -3.88 -9.05
CA ARG A 33 -4.00 -2.57 -8.37
C ARG A 33 -3.96 -2.61 -6.83
N ILE A 34 -3.13 -1.74 -6.23
CA ILE A 34 -2.97 -1.54 -4.79
C ILE A 34 -3.11 -0.04 -4.46
N ALA A 35 -4.00 0.30 -3.53
CA ALA A 35 -4.11 1.66 -2.99
C ALA A 35 -3.62 1.66 -1.54
N LEU A 36 -2.64 2.52 -1.23
CA LEU A 36 -2.16 2.75 0.13
C LEU A 36 -2.65 4.12 0.60
N VAL A 37 -3.35 4.14 1.73
CA VAL A 37 -3.80 5.37 2.40
C VAL A 37 -3.00 5.51 3.69
N SER A 38 -2.15 6.52 3.76
CA SER A 38 -1.29 6.79 4.92
C SER A 38 -0.71 8.21 4.89
N ASP A 39 -0.72 8.87 6.05
CA ASP A 39 -0.04 10.16 6.27
C ASP A 39 1.42 9.99 6.75
N HIS A 40 1.90 8.76 6.89
CA HIS A 40 3.23 8.48 7.41
C HIS A 40 4.29 8.46 6.30
N GLU A 41 5.13 9.51 6.23
CA GLU A 41 6.08 9.71 5.13
C GLU A 41 7.05 8.55 4.90
N MET A 42 7.62 7.98 5.99
CA MET A 42 8.53 6.83 5.89
C MET A 42 7.88 5.64 5.15
N VAL A 43 6.61 5.37 5.44
CA VAL A 43 5.84 4.28 4.82
C VAL A 43 5.64 4.55 3.34
N ASN A 44 5.27 5.78 3.02
CA ASN A 44 5.03 6.23 1.66
C ASN A 44 6.31 6.14 0.81
N SER A 45 7.45 6.60 1.34
CA SER A 45 8.75 6.49 0.67
C SER A 45 9.17 5.04 0.45
N PHE A 46 8.95 4.18 1.45
CA PHE A 46 9.31 2.77 1.37
C PHE A 46 8.45 2.03 0.32
N VAL A 47 7.12 2.22 0.33
CA VAL A 47 6.24 1.61 -0.68
C VAL A 47 6.58 2.08 -2.10
N MET A 48 6.93 3.35 -2.29
CA MET A 48 7.38 3.86 -3.60
C MET A 48 8.72 3.26 -4.05
N PHE A 49 9.63 2.99 -3.12
CA PHE A 49 10.88 2.32 -3.44
C PHE A 49 10.63 0.89 -3.95
N PHE A 50 9.74 0.16 -3.28
CA PHE A 50 9.43 -1.24 -3.63
C PHE A 50 8.38 -1.39 -4.73
N SER A 51 7.60 -0.36 -5.08
CA SER A 51 6.55 -0.45 -6.10
C SER A 51 7.09 -0.88 -7.47
N HIS A 52 8.35 -0.55 -7.75
CA HIS A 52 9.04 -0.92 -8.99
C HIS A 52 9.38 -2.42 -9.09
N LEU A 53 9.32 -3.15 -7.96
CA LEU A 53 9.64 -4.58 -7.90
C LEU A 53 8.41 -5.47 -8.06
N VAL A 54 7.21 -4.90 -7.98
CA VAL A 54 5.93 -5.60 -8.10
C VAL A 54 5.24 -5.25 -9.40
N LYS A 55 4.62 -6.25 -10.04
CA LYS A 55 3.80 -6.08 -11.26
C LYS A 55 2.38 -5.60 -10.89
N ALA A 56 2.28 -4.56 -10.08
CA ALA A 56 1.00 -4.01 -9.61
C ALA A 56 1.00 -2.49 -9.75
N ASP A 57 -0.12 -1.91 -10.18
CA ASP A 57 -0.29 -0.47 -10.13
C ASP A 57 -0.50 -0.06 -8.67
N ILE A 58 0.49 0.62 -8.09
CA ILE A 58 0.42 1.11 -6.71
C ILE A 58 0.16 2.61 -6.72
N LYS A 59 -0.81 3.06 -5.93
CA LYS A 59 -1.08 4.49 -5.72
C LYS A 59 -1.18 4.84 -4.24
N LEU A 60 -0.47 5.90 -3.86
CA LEU A 60 -0.50 6.48 -2.53
C LEU A 60 -1.60 7.55 -2.43
N PHE A 61 -2.21 7.63 -1.26
CA PHE A 61 -3.24 8.59 -0.88
C PHE A 61 -2.99 9.02 0.58
N ARG A 62 -3.31 10.27 0.90
CA ARG A 62 -3.36 10.74 2.28
C ARG A 62 -4.64 10.24 2.97
N ASP A 63 -4.70 10.27 4.30
CA ASP A 63 -5.91 9.86 5.05
C ASP A 63 -7.13 10.67 4.63
N SER A 64 -6.93 11.97 4.39
CA SER A 64 -7.95 12.88 3.82
C SER A 64 -8.48 12.47 2.44
N GLU A 65 -7.74 11.63 1.72
CA GLU A 65 -8.06 11.17 0.36
C GLU A 65 -8.62 9.74 0.32
N LEU A 66 -8.96 9.15 1.48
CA LEU A 66 -9.52 7.80 1.57
C LEU A 66 -10.70 7.58 0.60
N SER A 67 -11.57 8.58 0.43
CA SER A 67 -12.69 8.46 -0.53
C SER A 67 -12.22 8.36 -1.99
N GLN A 68 -11.11 9.00 -2.34
CA GLN A 68 -10.52 8.93 -3.67
C GLN A 68 -9.85 7.58 -3.89
N ALA A 69 -9.14 7.07 -2.88
CA ALA A 69 -8.52 5.74 -2.91
C ALA A 69 -9.55 4.63 -3.20
N LYS A 70 -10.69 4.68 -2.50
CA LYS A 70 -11.81 3.76 -2.73
C LYS A 70 -12.39 3.84 -4.14
N LYS A 71 -12.47 5.05 -4.72
CA LYS A 71 -12.95 5.20 -6.11
C LYS A 71 -11.94 4.67 -7.11
N TRP A 72 -10.66 4.90 -6.86
CA TRP A 72 -9.58 4.50 -7.77
C TRP A 72 -9.42 2.98 -7.84
N ILE A 73 -9.54 2.28 -6.71
CA ILE A 73 -9.36 0.82 -6.67
C ILE A 73 -10.48 0.04 -7.37
N VAL A 74 -11.67 0.64 -7.54
CA VAL A 74 -12.86 -0.01 -8.12
C VAL A 74 -13.03 0.32 -9.62
N LYS A 75 -12.33 1.34 -10.13
CA LYS A 75 -12.48 1.77 -11.52
C LYS A 75 -11.84 0.71 -12.43
N ASN A 76 -12.59 0.05 -13.30
CA ASN A 76 -12.02 -0.86 -14.32
C ASN A 76 -11.16 -0.10 -15.32
#